data_AF-A0A8C6ZC73-F1
#
_entry.id   AF-A0A8C6ZC73-F1
#
_cell.length_a   1.000
_cell.length_b   1.000
_cell.length_c   1.000
_cell.angle_alpha   90.00
_cell.angle_beta   90.00
_cell.angle_gamma   90.00
#
_symmetry.space_group_name_H-M   'P 1'
#
loop_
_entity.id
_entity.type
_entity.pdbx_description
1 polymer ?
#
loop_
_entity_poly.entity_id
_entity_poly.type
_entity_poly.pdbx_seq_one_letter_code
_entity_poly.pdbx_strand_id
1 'polypeptide(L)'
;MFAKALRVRASSAVKGSDRRKLRAEVAAAFPDLSPEQLAEFIPNKEELNVIKIYSHKGEAVTVYTNSKNPILFEVEKALYPTVYTLWAFPDLLPAFATWPPVLQKLAGGADLMLPGVAVPSSGFPRVERGTLCAVTLLGNRAPVAVGVANMSTTEMLAAGMKGKGFAILHTYMDYLWELGDKSSPPTLAPSVADPAVKESAEDEEEQEPVISCTADPLQQVGIADLSLKEQDGCARVMGKEELNENGAPERPGDDSAEVQQEAEDSRTPQEQMDALFSQCFFHALKCKVKKSDLPLLTSTFLRSHMFSCWYVVRRLSLYSVFVFENVK
;
A
#
# COMPACT_ATOMS: atom_id res chain seq x y z
N MET A 1 18.23 -12.90 -5.84
CA MET A 1 19.09 -13.98 -5.31
C MET A 1 18.27 -15.03 -4.57
N PHE A 2 17.60 -14.70 -3.46
CA PHE A 2 17.02 -15.66 -2.51
C PHE A 2 15.65 -16.26 -2.90
N ALA A 3 15.33 -16.35 -4.19
CA ALA A 3 14.02 -16.82 -4.69
C ALA A 3 13.83 -18.35 -4.68
N LYS A 4 14.72 -19.09 -4.00
CA LYS A 4 14.65 -20.55 -3.81
C LYS A 4 15.16 -20.90 -2.42
N ALA A 5 14.66 -22.02 -1.88
CA ALA A 5 14.97 -22.50 -0.53
C ALA A 5 16.48 -22.50 -0.23
N LEU A 6 16.83 -21.91 0.92
CA LEU A 6 18.21 -21.66 1.35
C LEU A 6 18.66 -22.72 2.35
N ARG A 7 19.94 -23.11 2.28
CA ARG A 7 20.51 -24.06 3.26
C ARG A 7 21.32 -23.30 4.31
N VAL A 8 20.80 -23.22 5.54
CA VAL A 8 21.58 -22.76 6.70
C VAL A 8 22.70 -23.75 6.98
N ARG A 9 23.94 -23.26 7.10
CA ARG A 9 25.13 -24.04 7.45
C ARG A 9 25.45 -23.94 8.94
N ALA A 10 25.42 -22.73 9.49
CA ALA A 10 25.75 -22.44 10.88
C ALA A 10 25.15 -21.09 11.32
N SER A 11 24.91 -20.95 12.62
CA SER A 11 24.59 -19.67 13.27
C SER A 11 25.53 -19.45 14.46
N SER A 12 25.95 -18.22 14.70
CA SER A 12 26.87 -17.86 15.80
C SER A 12 26.75 -16.38 16.18
N ALA A 13 26.75 -16.08 17.48
CA ALA A 13 26.78 -14.72 18.00
C ALA A 13 28.03 -13.94 17.53
N VAL A 14 27.85 -12.66 17.20
CA VAL A 14 28.91 -11.78 16.70
C VAL A 14 29.79 -11.31 17.85
N LYS A 15 31.10 -11.56 17.77
CA LYS A 15 32.07 -11.12 18.78
C LYS A 15 32.23 -9.60 18.77
N GLY A 16 32.54 -9.02 19.92
CA GLY A 16 32.73 -7.56 20.08
C GLY A 16 33.82 -6.95 19.19
N SER A 17 34.80 -7.74 18.74
CA SER A 17 35.80 -7.34 17.73
C SER A 17 35.16 -7.17 16.35
N ASP A 18 34.31 -8.12 15.96
CA ASP A 18 33.80 -8.25 14.60
C ASP A 18 32.58 -7.33 14.41
N ARG A 19 31.81 -7.07 15.48
CA ARG A 19 30.81 -5.99 15.51
C ARG A 19 31.42 -4.60 15.29
N ARG A 20 32.67 -4.36 15.72
CA ARG A 20 33.39 -3.10 15.46
C ARG A 20 33.82 -2.98 14.00
N LYS A 21 34.29 -4.08 13.39
CA LYS A 21 34.61 -4.13 11.95
C LYS A 21 33.37 -3.88 11.10
N LEU A 22 32.27 -4.60 11.38
CA LEU A 22 31.00 -4.47 10.66
C LEU A 22 30.49 -3.01 10.67
N ARG A 23 30.58 -2.29 11.78
CA ARG A 23 30.22 -0.85 11.80
C ARG A 23 31.12 0.01 10.92
N ALA A 24 32.42 -0.25 10.87
CA ALA A 24 33.34 0.47 10.00
C ALA A 24 33.10 0.15 8.51
N GLU A 25 32.77 -1.10 8.20
CA GLU A 25 32.41 -1.56 6.86
C GLU A 25 31.07 -0.96 6.40
N VAL A 26 30.06 -0.89 7.29
CA VAL A 26 28.77 -0.22 7.04
C VAL A 26 28.95 1.29 6.85
N ALA A 27 29.74 1.96 7.70
CA ALA A 27 30.02 3.40 7.55
C ALA A 27 30.81 3.73 6.27
N ALA A 28 31.61 2.79 5.77
CA ALA A 28 32.31 2.93 4.48
C ALA A 28 31.42 2.61 3.27
N ALA A 29 30.43 1.72 3.41
CA ALA A 29 29.49 1.36 2.36
C ALA A 29 28.30 2.34 2.21
N PHE A 30 27.89 2.98 3.32
CA PHE A 30 26.73 3.86 3.39
C PHE A 30 27.14 5.18 4.09
N PRO A 31 27.82 6.10 3.38
CA PRO A 31 28.37 7.33 3.97
C PRO A 31 27.30 8.32 4.45
N ASP A 32 26.06 8.18 3.97
CA ASP A 32 24.92 9.03 4.33
C ASP A 32 24.32 8.68 5.71
N LEU A 33 24.73 7.56 6.34
CA LEU A 33 24.30 7.19 7.69
C LEU A 33 24.95 8.07 8.76
N SER A 34 24.12 8.71 9.58
CA SER A 34 24.59 9.43 10.77
C SER A 34 25.20 8.46 11.80
N PRO A 35 26.10 8.92 12.69
CA PRO A 35 26.67 8.07 13.75
C PRO A 35 25.61 7.59 14.75
N GLU A 36 24.47 8.28 14.85
CA GLU A 36 23.32 7.91 15.68
C GLU A 36 22.53 6.80 15.00
N GLN A 37 22.21 6.96 13.70
CA GLN A 37 21.59 5.90 12.90
C GLN A 37 22.46 4.64 12.86
N LEU A 38 23.78 4.77 12.76
CA LEU A 38 24.70 3.62 12.81
C LEU A 38 24.69 2.89 14.18
N ALA A 39 24.37 3.61 15.26
CA ALA A 39 24.23 3.04 16.60
C ALA A 39 22.85 2.37 16.82
N GLU A 40 21.81 2.81 16.12
CA GLU A 40 20.49 2.16 16.03
C GLU A 40 20.55 0.93 15.10
N PHE A 41 21.26 1.03 13.98
CA PHE A 41 21.41 0.01 12.94
C PHE A 41 22.26 -1.19 13.40
N ILE A 42 23.34 -0.95 14.15
CA ILE A 42 24.11 -1.99 14.86
C ILE A 42 24.17 -1.62 16.34
N PRO A 43 23.20 -2.05 17.17
CA PRO A 43 23.15 -1.72 18.60
C PRO A 43 24.36 -2.20 19.42
N ASN A 44 24.68 -1.46 20.48
CA ASN A 44 25.80 -1.77 21.37
C ASN A 44 25.47 -2.83 22.45
N LYS A 45 24.20 -2.97 22.83
CA LYS A 45 23.76 -3.83 23.94
C LYS A 45 23.10 -5.14 23.49
N GLU A 46 22.56 -5.18 22.27
CA GLU A 46 21.79 -6.32 21.76
C GLU A 46 22.65 -7.38 21.08
N GLU A 47 22.08 -8.58 20.93
CA GLU A 47 22.73 -9.77 20.39
C GLU A 47 22.62 -9.83 18.87
N LEU A 48 23.66 -9.33 18.18
CA LEU A 48 23.84 -9.63 16.77
C LEU A 48 24.28 -11.08 16.58
N ASN A 49 23.64 -11.77 15.64
CA ASN A 49 23.96 -13.14 15.25
C ASN A 49 24.29 -13.22 13.75
N VAL A 50 25.35 -13.94 13.41
CA VAL A 50 25.76 -14.25 12.03
C VAL A 50 25.28 -15.64 11.65
N ILE A 51 24.50 -15.71 10.58
CA ILE A 51 24.00 -16.94 9.98
C ILE A 51 24.70 -17.13 8.64
N LYS A 52 25.45 -18.22 8.49
CA LYS A 52 26.09 -18.58 7.22
C LYS A 52 25.15 -19.50 6.46
N ILE A 53 24.72 -19.05 5.28
CA ILE A 53 23.78 -19.76 4.41
C ILE A 53 24.43 -20.08 3.07
N TYR A 54 23.85 -21.04 2.36
CA TYR A 54 24.09 -21.27 0.94
C TYR A 54 22.83 -20.94 0.13
N SER A 55 23.03 -20.15 -0.93
CA SER A 55 22.12 -20.01 -2.06
C SER A 55 21.91 -21.36 -2.74
N HIS A 56 20.78 -21.56 -3.43
CA HIS A 56 20.55 -22.73 -4.29
C HIS A 56 21.67 -22.91 -5.34
N LYS A 57 22.37 -21.84 -5.74
CA LYS A 57 23.52 -21.92 -6.66
C LYS A 57 24.83 -22.38 -6.01
N GLY A 58 24.87 -22.59 -4.69
CA GLY A 58 26.10 -22.87 -3.93
C GLY A 58 26.89 -21.62 -3.52
N GLU A 59 26.43 -20.42 -3.88
CA GLU A 59 27.01 -19.15 -3.42
C GLU A 59 26.91 -19.08 -1.88
N ALA A 60 28.03 -18.79 -1.21
CA ALA A 60 28.08 -18.61 0.24
C ALA A 60 27.69 -17.16 0.60
N VAL A 61 26.73 -17.01 1.51
CA VAL A 61 26.26 -15.69 1.96
C VAL A 61 26.31 -15.63 3.49
N THR A 62 26.81 -14.51 4.03
CA THR A 62 26.81 -14.23 5.48
C THR A 62 25.65 -13.29 5.78
N VAL A 63 24.64 -13.74 6.52
CA VAL A 63 23.51 -12.91 6.95
C VAL A 63 23.75 -12.44 8.38
N TYR A 64 23.64 -11.13 8.61
CA TYR A 64 23.71 -10.51 9.94
C TYR A 64 22.28 -10.26 10.42
N THR A 65 21.94 -10.79 11.58
CA THR A 65 20.61 -10.68 12.21
C THR A 65 20.70 -9.97 13.56
N ASN A 66 19.68 -9.20 13.90
CA ASN A 66 19.43 -8.72 15.27
C ASN A 66 18.05 -9.22 15.69
N SER A 67 17.94 -9.76 16.91
CA SER A 67 16.64 -10.18 17.49
C SER A 67 15.80 -11.06 16.55
N LYS A 68 16.48 -11.93 15.78
CA LYS A 68 16.00 -12.81 14.68
C LYS A 68 15.75 -12.15 13.32
N ASN A 69 15.55 -10.84 13.23
CA ASN A 69 15.37 -10.17 11.93
C ASN A 69 16.71 -9.97 11.21
N PRO A 70 16.82 -10.30 9.91
CA PRO A 70 18.02 -10.06 9.13
C PRO A 70 18.12 -8.57 8.76
N ILE A 71 19.29 -7.97 8.99
CA ILE A 71 19.60 -6.55 8.71
C ILE A 71 20.43 -6.44 7.43
N LEU A 72 21.56 -7.16 7.39
CA LEU A 72 22.49 -7.16 6.27
C LEU A 72 22.69 -8.57 5.74
N PHE A 73 23.04 -8.67 4.46
CA PHE A 73 23.68 -9.85 3.90
C PHE A 73 24.95 -9.46 3.14
N GLU A 74 25.97 -10.29 3.26
CA GLU A 74 27.27 -10.14 2.61
C GLU A 74 27.41 -11.19 1.50
N VAL A 75 27.74 -10.74 0.29
CA VAL A 75 28.10 -11.61 -0.84
C VAL A 75 29.41 -11.09 -1.44
N GLU A 76 30.40 -11.96 -1.58
CA GLU A 76 31.71 -11.62 -2.19
C GLU A 76 32.40 -10.39 -1.54
N LYS A 77 32.17 -10.18 -0.23
CA LYS A 77 32.61 -9.03 0.61
C LYS A 77 31.87 -7.71 0.37
N ALA A 78 30.86 -7.66 -0.50
CA ALA A 78 29.94 -6.53 -0.59
C ALA A 78 28.79 -6.70 0.41
N LEU A 79 28.47 -5.63 1.15
CA LEU A 79 27.35 -5.58 2.11
C LEU A 79 26.09 -5.01 1.45
N TYR A 80 24.96 -5.64 1.71
CA TYR A 80 23.65 -5.26 1.19
C TYR A 80 22.60 -5.22 2.32
N PRO A 81 21.72 -4.21 2.39
CA PRO A 81 20.64 -4.16 3.36
C PRO A 81 19.49 -5.08 2.95
N THR A 82 18.72 -5.55 3.94
CA THR A 82 17.45 -6.26 3.71
C THR A 82 16.29 -5.28 3.47
N VAL A 83 15.14 -5.79 3.01
CA VAL A 83 13.91 -4.98 2.97
C VAL A 83 13.53 -4.48 4.36
N TYR A 84 13.70 -5.29 5.41
CA TYR A 84 13.46 -4.89 6.80
C TYR A 84 14.28 -3.66 7.22
N THR A 85 15.58 -3.65 6.91
CA THR A 85 16.44 -2.49 7.16
C THR A 85 15.99 -1.24 6.41
N LEU A 86 15.54 -1.40 5.18
CA LEU A 86 15.01 -0.29 4.37
C LEU A 86 13.58 0.13 4.76
N TRP A 87 12.90 -0.61 5.65
CA TRP A 87 11.64 -0.17 6.25
C TRP A 87 11.87 0.74 7.46
N ALA A 88 13.00 0.59 8.16
CA ALA A 88 13.47 1.53 9.18
C ALA A 88 14.17 2.75 8.55
N PHE A 89 15.01 2.52 7.54
CA PHE A 89 15.82 3.54 6.87
C PHE A 89 15.52 3.59 5.35
N PRO A 90 14.35 4.11 4.93
CA PRO A 90 13.92 4.10 3.52
C PRO A 90 14.77 4.97 2.60
N ASP A 91 15.40 6.01 3.14
CA ASP A 91 16.25 6.96 2.40
C ASP A 91 17.73 6.53 2.34
N LEU A 92 18.07 5.32 2.82
CA LEU A 92 19.41 4.73 2.77
C LEU A 92 19.89 4.41 1.33
N LEU A 93 18.97 4.29 0.37
CA LEU A 93 19.27 3.96 -1.03
C LEU A 93 18.40 4.77 -2.00
N PRO A 94 18.92 5.13 -3.19
CA PRO A 94 18.11 5.63 -4.29
C PRO A 94 16.95 4.69 -4.62
N ALA A 95 15.72 5.21 -4.58
CA ALA A 95 14.50 4.42 -4.72
C ALA A 95 13.87 4.58 -6.13
N PHE A 96 13.47 3.46 -6.73
CA PHE A 96 12.75 3.40 -8.01
C PHE A 96 11.39 2.73 -7.81
N ALA A 97 10.31 3.42 -8.19
CA ALA A 97 8.96 2.86 -8.11
C ALA A 97 8.69 1.84 -9.22
N THR A 98 7.97 0.77 -8.90
CA THR A 98 7.45 -0.23 -9.86
C THR A 98 5.95 -0.43 -9.68
N TRP A 99 5.28 -0.92 -10.72
CA TRP A 99 3.86 -1.24 -10.67
C TRP A 99 3.58 -2.50 -9.82
N PRO A 100 2.48 -2.56 -9.03
CA PRO A 100 2.15 -3.70 -8.17
C PRO A 100 2.18 -5.10 -8.84
N PRO A 101 1.74 -5.30 -10.10
CA PRO A 101 1.84 -6.60 -10.77
C PRO A 101 3.28 -7.12 -10.96
N VAL A 102 4.27 -6.23 -10.95
CA VAL A 102 5.69 -6.58 -11.12
C VAL A 102 6.24 -7.29 -9.87
N LEU A 103 5.71 -6.99 -8.67
CA LEU A 103 6.15 -7.62 -7.41
C LEU A 103 6.13 -9.15 -7.47
N GLN A 104 5.09 -9.73 -8.07
CA GLN A 104 4.95 -11.19 -8.21
C GLN A 104 6.02 -11.80 -9.13
N LYS A 105 6.62 -11.00 -10.03
CA LYS A 105 7.75 -11.42 -10.86
C LYS A 105 9.08 -11.28 -10.10
N LEU A 106 9.25 -10.19 -9.34
CA LEU A 106 10.43 -9.97 -8.49
C LEU A 106 10.55 -11.08 -7.42
N ALA A 107 9.44 -11.40 -6.73
CA ALA A 107 9.36 -12.50 -5.77
C ALA A 107 9.70 -13.88 -6.39
N GLY A 108 9.31 -14.09 -7.65
CA GLY A 108 9.73 -15.25 -8.45
C GLY A 108 11.20 -15.26 -8.87
N GLY A 109 12.00 -14.28 -8.45
CA GLY A 109 13.43 -14.16 -8.75
C GLY A 109 13.75 -13.50 -10.09
N ALA A 110 12.79 -12.83 -10.74
CA ALA A 110 13.04 -12.08 -11.96
C ALA A 110 13.73 -10.73 -11.67
N ASP A 111 14.48 -10.25 -12.67
CA ASP A 111 15.09 -8.93 -12.66
C ASP A 111 14.07 -7.82 -13.02
N LEU A 112 14.32 -6.58 -12.58
CA LEU A 112 13.47 -5.45 -12.93
C LEU A 112 13.84 -4.91 -14.32
N MET A 113 12.96 -5.16 -15.28
CA MET A 113 13.03 -4.61 -16.63
C MET A 113 12.57 -3.15 -16.62
N LEU A 114 13.22 -2.28 -17.40
CA LEU A 114 12.92 -0.84 -17.45
C LEU A 114 11.44 -0.49 -17.77
N PRO A 115 10.71 -1.22 -18.63
CA PRO A 115 9.26 -0.97 -18.83
C PRO A 115 8.39 -1.24 -17.59
N GLY A 116 8.91 -1.92 -16.57
CA GLY A 116 8.22 -2.13 -15.29
C GLY A 116 8.42 -0.99 -14.29
N VAL A 117 9.41 -0.11 -14.53
CA VAL A 117 9.68 1.05 -13.68
C VAL A 117 8.64 2.12 -13.96
N ALA A 118 8.01 2.65 -12.92
CA ALA A 118 7.14 3.82 -13.05
C ALA A 118 8.01 5.07 -13.18
N VAL A 119 7.77 5.88 -14.23
CA VAL A 119 8.49 7.14 -14.46
C VAL A 119 7.88 8.23 -13.58
N PRO A 120 8.61 8.82 -12.62
CA PRO A 120 8.11 9.94 -11.83
C PRO A 120 8.13 11.24 -12.64
N SER A 121 7.17 12.11 -12.36
CA SER A 121 7.07 13.51 -12.83
C SER A 121 8.35 14.32 -12.57
N SER A 122 8.93 14.15 -11.38
CA SER A 122 10.16 14.80 -10.89
C SER A 122 11.45 14.23 -11.49
N GLY A 123 11.36 13.18 -12.32
CA GLY A 123 12.51 12.50 -12.93
C GLY A 123 13.20 11.51 -12.00
N PHE A 124 14.01 10.62 -12.58
CA PHE A 124 14.70 9.58 -11.83
C PHE A 124 15.85 10.10 -10.98
N PRO A 125 16.14 9.49 -9.80
CA PRO A 125 17.36 9.79 -9.06
C PRO A 125 18.58 9.44 -9.94
N ARG A 126 19.66 10.21 -9.78
CA ARG A 126 20.92 9.98 -10.49
C ARG A 126 21.65 8.81 -9.85
N VAL A 127 21.75 7.69 -10.56
CA VAL A 127 22.50 6.50 -10.17
C VAL A 127 23.43 6.09 -11.30
N GLU A 128 24.57 5.52 -10.93
CA GLU A 128 25.54 4.98 -11.88
C GLU A 128 25.39 3.46 -12.01
N ARG A 129 25.99 2.93 -13.07
CA ARG A 129 26.02 1.49 -13.29
C ARG A 129 26.80 0.79 -12.17
N GLY A 130 26.13 -0.11 -11.45
CA GLY A 130 26.67 -0.77 -10.25
C GLY A 130 26.23 -0.12 -8.92
N THR A 131 25.54 1.02 -8.93
CA THR A 131 24.94 1.60 -7.72
C THR A 131 23.86 0.67 -7.15
N LEU A 132 23.79 0.57 -5.82
CA LEU A 132 22.77 -0.19 -5.11
C LEU A 132 21.49 0.65 -4.98
N CYS A 133 20.32 0.05 -5.23
CA CYS A 133 19.05 0.76 -5.29
C CYS A 133 17.93 -0.01 -4.57
N ALA A 134 16.99 0.75 -4.01
CA ALA A 134 15.73 0.27 -3.50
C ALA A 134 14.68 0.24 -4.63
N VAL A 135 13.80 -0.76 -4.61
CA VAL A 135 12.61 -0.83 -5.48
C VAL A 135 11.38 -0.70 -4.59
N THR A 136 10.55 0.32 -4.85
CA THR A 136 9.32 0.64 -4.10
C THR A 136 8.08 0.37 -4.95
N LEU A 137 6.88 0.40 -4.36
CA LEU A 137 5.64 0.33 -5.15
C LEU A 137 5.04 1.71 -5.36
N LEU A 138 4.40 1.92 -6.52
CA LEU A 138 3.60 3.12 -6.73
C LEU A 138 2.51 3.21 -5.64
N GLY A 139 2.56 4.28 -4.84
CA GLY A 139 1.67 4.50 -3.69
C GLY A 139 2.19 4.04 -2.31
N ASN A 140 3.40 3.50 -2.18
CA ASN A 140 4.04 3.23 -0.88
C ASN A 140 5.58 3.32 -0.97
N ARG A 141 6.22 4.15 -0.12
CA ARG A 141 7.69 4.26 -0.09
C ARG A 141 8.42 3.05 0.49
N ALA A 142 7.75 2.14 1.20
CA ALA A 142 8.43 0.97 1.78
C ALA A 142 9.06 0.08 0.67
N PRO A 143 10.39 -0.12 0.66
CA PRO A 143 11.02 -0.92 -0.39
C PRO A 143 10.61 -2.39 -0.36
N VAL A 144 10.18 -2.89 -1.51
CA VAL A 144 9.78 -4.28 -1.72
C VAL A 144 10.88 -5.13 -2.34
N ALA A 145 11.92 -4.52 -2.92
CA ALA A 145 13.12 -5.23 -3.34
C ALA A 145 14.39 -4.37 -3.26
N VAL A 146 15.54 -5.05 -3.29
CA VAL A 146 16.90 -4.49 -3.27
C VAL A 146 17.65 -5.05 -4.47
N GLY A 147 18.23 -4.17 -5.28
CA GLY A 147 18.90 -4.56 -6.52
C GLY A 147 19.97 -3.58 -6.96
N VAL A 148 20.83 -4.02 -7.88
CA VAL A 148 21.95 -3.23 -8.41
C VAL A 148 21.58 -2.69 -9.79
N ALA A 149 21.84 -1.40 -10.02
CA ALA A 149 21.59 -0.73 -11.31
C ALA A 149 22.47 -1.35 -12.41
N ASN A 150 21.83 -1.91 -13.44
CA ASN A 150 22.48 -2.58 -14.56
C ASN A 150 22.96 -1.60 -15.65
N MET A 151 22.48 -0.36 -15.57
CA MET A 151 22.68 0.81 -16.43
C MET A 151 22.71 2.07 -15.53
N SER A 152 23.29 3.19 -15.98
CA SER A 152 23.13 4.49 -15.32
C SER A 152 21.79 5.15 -15.66
N THR A 153 21.34 6.15 -14.88
CA THR A 153 20.07 6.87 -15.17
C THR A 153 20.04 7.48 -16.57
N THR A 154 21.19 7.95 -17.09
CA THR A 154 21.28 8.51 -18.44
C THR A 154 21.18 7.43 -19.52
N GLU A 155 21.77 6.25 -19.30
CA GLU A 155 21.61 5.09 -20.18
C GLU A 155 20.16 4.58 -20.20
N MET A 156 19.47 4.51 -19.06
CA MET A 156 18.07 4.08 -18.99
C MET A 156 17.13 4.97 -19.82
N LEU A 157 17.33 6.29 -19.74
CA LEU A 157 16.58 7.28 -20.51
C LEU A 157 16.94 7.23 -22.01
N ALA A 158 18.23 7.14 -22.35
CA ALA A 158 18.70 7.03 -23.73
C ALA A 158 18.23 5.73 -24.42
N ALA A 159 18.09 4.64 -23.67
CA ALA A 159 17.50 3.38 -24.14
C ALA A 159 15.97 3.44 -24.31
N GLY A 160 15.32 4.57 -23.98
CA GLY A 160 13.87 4.71 -24.04
C GLY A 160 13.14 3.76 -23.09
N MET A 161 13.70 3.54 -21.90
CA MET A 161 13.20 2.61 -20.87
C MET A 161 13.05 1.16 -21.35
N LYS A 162 13.99 0.66 -22.19
CA LYS A 162 14.00 -0.73 -22.69
C LYS A 162 15.21 -1.53 -22.20
N GLY A 163 14.98 -2.79 -21.82
CA GLY A 163 16.01 -3.71 -21.35
C GLY A 163 15.95 -4.01 -19.85
N LYS A 164 16.99 -4.67 -19.32
CA LYS A 164 17.13 -4.98 -17.88
C LYS A 164 17.71 -3.76 -17.15
N GLY A 165 16.91 -3.15 -16.28
CA GLY A 165 17.30 -1.95 -15.51
C GLY A 165 18.05 -2.26 -14.23
N PHE A 166 17.62 -3.29 -13.47
CA PHE A 166 18.22 -3.65 -12.18
C PHE A 166 18.33 -5.16 -12.01
N ALA A 167 19.47 -5.63 -11.46
CA ALA A 167 19.67 -7.00 -11.04
C ALA A 167 19.13 -7.20 -9.61
N ILE A 168 18.18 -8.11 -9.40
CA ILE A 168 17.45 -8.22 -8.12
C ILE A 168 18.14 -9.20 -7.16
N LEU A 169 18.66 -8.64 -6.06
CA LEU A 169 19.37 -9.39 -5.02
C LEU A 169 18.39 -9.97 -4.00
N HIS A 170 17.50 -9.16 -3.46
CA HIS A 170 16.59 -9.54 -2.38
C HIS A 170 15.23 -8.88 -2.57
N THR A 171 14.15 -9.53 -2.11
CA THR A 171 12.78 -9.05 -2.24
C THR A 171 11.91 -9.51 -1.08
N TYR A 172 10.89 -8.72 -0.78
CA TYR A 172 9.75 -9.13 0.02
C TYR A 172 9.17 -10.44 -0.54
N MET A 173 8.79 -11.36 0.36
CA MET A 173 8.36 -12.74 0.05
C MET A 173 9.45 -13.68 -0.52
N ASP A 174 10.74 -13.34 -0.46
CA ASP A 174 11.82 -14.32 -0.71
C ASP A 174 12.27 -15.08 0.55
N TYR A 175 13.10 -16.11 0.38
CA TYR A 175 13.54 -16.97 1.48
C TYR A 175 14.50 -16.30 2.48
N LEU A 176 15.01 -15.10 2.20
CA LEU A 176 15.75 -14.29 3.19
C LEU A 176 14.77 -13.43 4.01
N TRP A 177 13.70 -12.91 3.41
CA TRP A 177 12.59 -12.31 4.16
C TRP A 177 11.90 -13.38 5.05
N GLU A 178 11.70 -14.61 4.54
CA GLU A 178 11.13 -15.71 5.34
C GLU A 178 11.96 -16.12 6.58
N LEU A 179 13.22 -15.69 6.68
CA LEU A 179 14.10 -15.97 7.82
C LEU A 179 13.83 -15.03 9.02
N GLY A 180 13.20 -13.87 8.78
CA GLY A 180 12.80 -12.91 9.81
C GLY A 180 11.41 -13.15 10.39
N ASP A 181 10.84 -12.10 10.99
CA ASP A 181 9.50 -12.07 11.61
C ASP A 181 8.32 -12.23 10.64
N LYS A 182 8.56 -12.23 9.32
CA LYS A 182 7.56 -12.24 8.24
C LYS A 182 6.54 -11.09 8.30
N SER A 183 6.91 -9.94 8.86
CA SER A 183 6.11 -8.71 8.79
C SER A 183 5.94 -8.20 7.36
N SER A 184 4.81 -7.56 7.09
CA SER A 184 4.48 -6.92 5.81
C SER A 184 5.09 -5.51 5.71
N PRO A 185 5.34 -4.97 4.50
CA PRO A 185 5.89 -3.63 4.35
C PRO A 185 5.00 -2.59 5.03
N PRO A 186 5.55 -1.64 5.80
CA PRO A 186 4.76 -0.58 6.43
C PRO A 186 4.15 0.34 5.36
N THR A 187 3.07 1.04 5.71
CA THR A 187 2.51 2.10 4.86
C THR A 187 3.32 3.38 5.08
N LEU A 188 4.34 3.61 4.25
CA LEU A 188 5.12 4.85 4.28
C LEU A 188 4.57 5.82 3.22
N ALA A 189 4.22 7.03 3.67
CA ALA A 189 3.66 8.08 2.82
C ALA A 189 4.59 8.41 1.63
N PRO A 190 4.04 8.74 0.44
CA PRO A 190 4.84 9.25 -0.67
C PRO A 190 5.61 10.52 -0.24
N SER A 191 6.84 10.66 -0.71
CA SER A 191 7.65 11.85 -0.44
C SER A 191 7.03 13.01 -1.22
N VAL A 192 6.84 14.16 -0.56
CA VAL A 192 6.06 15.28 -1.12
C VAL A 192 6.88 16.01 -2.19
N ALA A 193 6.71 15.58 -3.44
CA ALA A 193 7.30 16.20 -4.63
C ALA A 193 6.31 16.33 -5.81
N ASP A 194 5.01 16.11 -5.56
CA ASP A 194 3.94 16.14 -6.58
C ASP A 194 2.71 16.97 -6.15
N PRO A 195 2.72 18.30 -6.35
CA PRO A 195 1.52 19.12 -6.34
C PRO A 195 0.77 19.01 -7.69
N ALA A 196 0.45 17.79 -8.10
CA ALA A 196 0.03 17.46 -9.47
C ALA A 196 -1.23 16.58 -9.58
N VAL A 197 -2.04 16.48 -8.52
CA VAL A 197 -3.45 16.08 -8.63
C VAL A 197 -4.30 17.34 -8.64
N LYS A 198 -4.48 17.92 -9.83
CA LYS A 198 -5.58 18.86 -10.07
C LYS A 198 -6.84 18.05 -10.33
N GLU A 199 -7.65 17.84 -9.29
CA GLU A 199 -9.06 17.50 -9.49
C GLU A 199 -9.78 18.77 -9.97
N SER A 200 -9.73 19.00 -11.29
CA SER A 200 -10.60 19.95 -11.96
C SER A 200 -12.03 19.41 -11.92
N ALA A 201 -12.83 19.92 -11.00
CA ALA A 201 -14.27 19.76 -11.03
C ALA A 201 -14.86 20.72 -12.09
N GLU A 202 -15.18 20.18 -13.26
CA GLU A 202 -16.04 20.79 -14.28
C GLU A 202 -17.07 19.73 -14.71
N ASP A 203 -18.29 20.17 -15.04
CA ASP A 203 -19.51 19.36 -14.95
C ASP A 203 -19.70 18.30 -16.06
N GLU A 204 -20.71 17.43 -15.85
CA GLU A 204 -21.20 16.49 -16.86
C GLU A 204 -21.93 17.22 -18.00
N GLU A 205 -21.40 17.13 -19.24
CA GLU A 205 -22.22 17.26 -20.46
C GLU A 205 -22.05 16.02 -21.34
N GLU A 206 -23.17 15.54 -21.88
CA GLU A 206 -23.26 14.29 -22.63
C GLU A 206 -22.71 14.41 -24.06
N GLN A 207 -21.86 13.47 -24.52
CA GLN A 207 -21.73 13.11 -25.94
C GLN A 207 -20.95 11.80 -26.15
N GLU A 208 -21.57 10.81 -26.80
CA GLU A 208 -20.89 9.59 -27.28
C GLU A 208 -20.16 9.84 -28.62
N PRO A 209 -18.85 9.50 -28.73
CA PRO A 209 -18.16 9.46 -30.02
C PRO A 209 -18.14 8.04 -30.63
N VAL A 210 -19.18 7.75 -31.40
CA VAL A 210 -19.28 6.80 -32.54
C VAL A 210 -18.07 5.84 -32.74
N ILE A 211 -18.29 4.54 -32.48
CA ILE A 211 -17.33 3.49 -32.84
C ILE A 211 -17.32 3.28 -34.36
N SER A 212 -16.14 3.36 -34.98
CA SER A 212 -15.92 3.06 -36.40
C SER A 212 -14.94 1.89 -36.57
N CYS A 213 -15.46 0.72 -36.96
CA CYS A 213 -14.70 -0.42 -37.49
C CYS A 213 -15.61 -1.22 -38.44
N THR A 214 -15.17 -1.43 -39.68
CA THR A 214 -15.91 -2.16 -40.72
C THR A 214 -15.37 -3.58 -40.92
N ALA A 215 -16.25 -4.59 -41.04
CA ALA A 215 -16.12 -5.77 -41.93
C ALA A 215 -17.13 -6.91 -41.66
N ASP A 216 -18.40 -6.71 -42.04
CA ASP A 216 -19.23 -7.65 -42.84
C ASP A 216 -19.45 -9.13 -42.37
N PRO A 217 -20.25 -10.00 -43.04
CA PRO A 217 -21.51 -10.41 -42.38
C PRO A 217 -21.84 -11.93 -42.40
N LEU A 218 -22.75 -12.37 -41.51
CA LEU A 218 -23.53 -13.60 -41.72
C LEU A 218 -25.00 -13.51 -41.26
N GLN A 219 -25.82 -14.28 -41.98
CA GLN A 219 -27.28 -14.48 -41.97
C GLN A 219 -27.74 -15.41 -40.80
N GLN A 220 -29.03 -15.59 -40.39
CA GLN A 220 -30.34 -14.98 -40.68
C GLN A 220 -31.45 -15.47 -39.69
N VAL A 221 -32.48 -14.63 -39.45
CA VAL A 221 -33.95 -14.94 -39.34
C VAL A 221 -34.56 -15.72 -38.14
N GLY A 222 -35.75 -15.24 -37.70
CA GLY A 222 -36.79 -15.98 -36.94
C GLY A 222 -36.94 -15.53 -35.47
N ILE A 223 -37.91 -14.71 -34.99
CA ILE A 223 -39.37 -14.53 -35.17
C ILE A 223 -40.24 -15.34 -34.17
N ALA A 224 -41.18 -14.61 -33.54
CA ALA A 224 -42.31 -15.00 -32.66
C ALA A 224 -42.01 -15.35 -31.17
N ASP A 225 -42.95 -15.23 -30.22
CA ASP A 225 -44.08 -14.29 -29.93
C ASP A 225 -44.78 -14.78 -28.62
N LEU A 226 -45.66 -13.98 -28.01
CA LEU A 226 -46.67 -14.32 -26.98
C LEU A 226 -46.19 -14.65 -25.54
N SER A 227 -46.90 -14.26 -24.45
CA SER A 227 -47.85 -13.13 -24.25
C SER A 227 -48.24 -12.97 -22.76
N LEU A 228 -48.56 -11.74 -22.33
CA LEU A 228 -49.44 -11.35 -21.20
C LEU A 228 -49.05 -11.80 -19.76
N LYS A 229 -49.32 -11.03 -18.68
CA LYS A 229 -50.47 -10.14 -18.43
C LYS A 229 -50.11 -8.81 -17.73
N GLU A 230 -51.00 -7.83 -17.84
CA GLU A 230 -50.97 -6.57 -17.10
C GLU A 230 -51.45 -6.73 -15.64
N GLN A 231 -51.09 -5.77 -14.77
CA GLN A 231 -52.11 -4.85 -14.24
C GLN A 231 -51.52 -3.51 -13.79
N ASP A 232 -52.32 -2.45 -13.94
CA ASP A 232 -52.02 -1.04 -13.72
C ASP A 232 -52.55 -0.57 -12.35
N GLY A 233 -52.16 0.62 -11.87
CA GLY A 233 -52.76 1.21 -10.66
C GLY A 233 -51.92 2.21 -9.88
N CYS A 234 -51.54 3.35 -10.48
CA CYS A 234 -51.11 4.52 -9.71
C CYS A 234 -52.31 5.45 -9.42
N ALA A 235 -52.50 5.93 -8.17
CA ALA A 235 -52.71 7.36 -7.86
C ALA A 235 -53.23 7.68 -6.42
N ARG A 236 -52.79 8.86 -5.93
CA ARG A 236 -53.55 9.88 -5.17
C ARG A 236 -53.93 9.70 -3.68
N VAL A 237 -53.03 10.23 -2.84
CA VAL A 237 -53.25 11.35 -1.87
C VAL A 237 -54.69 11.61 -1.36
N MET A 238 -54.86 11.53 -0.04
CA MET A 238 -55.63 12.47 0.80
C MET A 238 -55.27 12.23 2.27
N GLY A 239 -55.40 13.25 3.14
CA GLY A 239 -55.13 13.12 4.58
C GLY A 239 -55.87 14.17 5.42
N LYS A 240 -56.09 13.82 6.70
CA LYS A 240 -56.45 14.59 7.91
C LYS A 240 -56.44 13.57 9.08
N GLU A 241 -55.88 13.82 10.26
CA GLU A 241 -56.28 14.77 11.33
C GLU A 241 -57.68 14.41 11.89
N GLU A 242 -57.99 14.50 13.19
CA GLU A 242 -57.50 15.41 14.25
C GLU A 242 -56.96 14.59 15.49
N LEU A 243 -56.79 15.03 16.76
CA LEU A 243 -57.44 16.10 17.55
C LEU A 243 -56.72 16.45 18.89
N ASN A 244 -56.40 17.74 19.10
CA ASN A 244 -56.36 18.56 20.36
C ASN A 244 -55.56 18.07 21.61
N GLU A 245 -55.19 18.84 22.66
CA GLU A 245 -55.41 20.23 23.16
C GLU A 245 -54.09 20.73 23.85
N ASN A 246 -53.91 21.94 24.41
CA ASN A 246 -54.13 23.35 24.01
C ASN A 246 -53.41 24.23 25.07
N GLY A 247 -52.81 25.38 24.70
CA GLY A 247 -52.25 26.32 25.68
C GLY A 247 -51.22 27.30 25.10
N ALA A 248 -51.50 28.60 25.19
CA ALA A 248 -50.71 29.74 24.67
C ALA A 248 -50.80 30.91 25.70
N PRO A 249 -50.17 32.10 25.52
CA PRO A 249 -49.38 32.66 24.40
C PRO A 249 -47.93 33.05 24.87
N GLU A 250 -47.11 33.99 24.37
CA GLU A 250 -47.19 35.18 23.48
C GLU A 250 -45.96 35.32 22.53
N ARG A 251 -45.56 36.56 22.21
CA ARG A 251 -44.50 37.10 21.30
C ARG A 251 -44.15 38.54 21.82
N PRO A 252 -43.25 39.38 21.23
CA PRO A 252 -42.51 39.29 19.96
C PRO A 252 -41.01 39.74 19.99
N GLY A 253 -40.36 39.72 18.81
CA GLY A 253 -39.05 40.36 18.54
C GLY A 253 -37.82 39.49 18.87
N ASP A 254 -36.66 39.66 18.23
CA ASP A 254 -36.29 40.52 17.08
C ASP A 254 -35.12 39.86 16.30
N ASP A 255 -34.77 40.37 15.11
CA ASP A 255 -33.68 39.85 14.27
C ASP A 255 -32.28 40.16 14.84
N SER A 256 -31.37 39.17 14.92
CA SER A 256 -29.91 39.35 14.70
C SER A 256 -29.07 38.06 14.81
N ALA A 257 -28.22 37.88 13.80
CA ALA A 257 -26.84 37.36 13.78
C ALA A 257 -26.32 36.29 14.79
N GLU A 258 -25.56 35.35 14.21
CA GLU A 258 -24.44 34.60 14.81
C GLU A 258 -24.71 33.64 16.00
N VAL A 259 -24.63 32.34 15.74
CA VAL A 259 -23.53 31.46 16.19
C VAL A 259 -23.69 30.09 15.50
N GLN A 260 -22.67 29.64 14.78
CA GLN A 260 -22.53 28.22 14.42
C GLN A 260 -21.72 27.55 15.53
N GLN A 261 -22.34 26.70 16.34
CA GLN A 261 -21.62 25.90 17.31
C GLN A 261 -20.88 24.76 16.61
N GLU A 262 -19.55 24.85 16.57
CA GLU A 262 -18.68 23.72 16.27
C GLU A 262 -18.97 22.60 17.30
N ALA A 263 -19.50 21.47 16.82
CA ALA A 263 -19.71 20.30 17.66
C ALA A 263 -18.37 19.54 17.79
N GLU A 264 -17.54 19.94 18.76
CA GLU A 264 -16.42 19.10 19.21
C GLU A 264 -16.93 17.70 19.54
N ASP A 265 -16.29 16.67 18.98
CA ASP A 265 -16.77 15.29 19.12
C ASP A 265 -16.43 14.72 20.50
N SER A 266 -17.20 15.15 21.50
CA SER A 266 -17.11 14.78 22.92
C SER A 266 -17.43 13.30 23.23
N ARG A 267 -17.47 12.45 22.21
CA ARG A 267 -17.69 11.00 22.32
C ARG A 267 -16.45 10.30 22.85
N THR A 268 -16.68 9.24 23.62
CA THR A 268 -15.59 8.36 24.06
C THR A 268 -15.00 7.59 22.87
N PRO A 269 -13.72 7.16 22.95
CA PRO A 269 -13.11 6.33 21.91
C PRO A 269 -13.84 5.00 21.63
N GLN A 270 -14.68 4.53 22.56
CA GLN A 270 -15.54 3.36 22.37
C GLN A 270 -16.73 3.71 21.46
N GLU A 271 -17.45 4.80 21.72
CA GLU A 271 -18.59 5.24 20.90
C GLU A 271 -18.18 5.58 19.46
N GLN A 272 -16.99 6.15 19.25
CA GLN A 272 -16.42 6.37 17.92
C GLN A 272 -16.18 5.06 17.16
N MET A 273 -15.61 4.05 17.84
CA MET A 273 -15.38 2.72 17.28
C MET A 273 -16.68 1.97 17.00
N ASP A 274 -17.68 2.07 17.88
CA ASP A 274 -19.00 1.43 17.72
C ASP A 274 -19.86 2.10 16.63
N ALA A 275 -19.70 3.40 16.42
CA ALA A 275 -20.29 4.12 15.29
C ALA A 275 -19.70 3.64 13.94
N LEU A 276 -18.37 3.55 13.83
CA LEU A 276 -17.68 3.00 12.65
C LEU A 276 -18.05 1.53 12.41
N PHE A 277 -18.14 0.72 13.48
CA PHE A 277 -18.58 -0.67 13.42
C PHE A 277 -20.02 -0.78 12.91
N SER A 278 -20.93 0.04 13.42
CA SER A 278 -22.34 0.08 13.01
C SER A 278 -22.49 0.51 11.53
N GLN A 279 -21.72 1.50 11.08
CA GLN A 279 -21.67 1.90 9.67
C GLN A 279 -21.18 0.75 8.77
N CYS A 280 -20.11 0.05 9.17
CA CYS A 280 -19.65 -1.17 8.48
C CYS A 280 -20.71 -2.26 8.44
N PHE A 281 -21.42 -2.49 9.56
CA PHE A 281 -22.44 -3.52 9.75
C PHE A 281 -23.63 -3.30 8.80
N PHE A 282 -24.21 -2.10 8.79
CA PHE A 282 -25.35 -1.79 7.92
C PHE A 282 -24.98 -1.77 6.43
N HIS A 283 -23.76 -1.32 6.07
CA HIS A 283 -23.29 -1.39 4.70
C HIS A 283 -23.07 -2.85 4.24
N ALA A 284 -22.44 -3.69 5.08
CA ALA A 284 -22.26 -5.11 4.77
C ALA A 284 -23.59 -5.87 4.65
N LEU A 285 -24.59 -5.55 5.48
CA LEU A 285 -25.95 -6.09 5.34
C LEU A 285 -26.62 -5.65 4.03
N LYS A 286 -26.60 -4.36 3.71
CA LYS A 286 -27.27 -3.82 2.50
C LYS A 286 -26.63 -4.30 1.19
N CYS A 287 -25.30 -4.47 1.16
CA CYS A 287 -24.56 -4.69 -0.08
C CYS A 287 -24.00 -6.11 -0.26
N LYS A 288 -23.91 -6.93 0.80
CA LYS A 288 -23.23 -8.24 0.75
C LYS A 288 -23.96 -9.43 1.37
N VAL A 289 -25.16 -9.26 1.94
CA VAL A 289 -25.98 -10.37 2.48
C VAL A 289 -27.27 -10.48 1.69
N LYS A 290 -27.63 -11.67 1.24
CA LYS A 290 -28.90 -11.95 0.57
C LYS A 290 -29.91 -12.48 1.58
N LYS A 291 -31.20 -12.29 1.31
CA LYS A 291 -32.29 -12.77 2.19
C LYS A 291 -32.30 -14.30 2.36
N SER A 292 -31.67 -15.03 1.43
CA SER A 292 -31.44 -16.48 1.49
C SER A 292 -30.48 -16.93 2.60
N ASP A 293 -29.63 -16.03 3.07
CA ASP A 293 -28.46 -16.39 3.88
C ASP A 293 -28.77 -16.33 5.38
N LEU A 294 -29.91 -15.73 5.75
CA LEU A 294 -30.35 -15.54 7.13
C LEU A 294 -31.11 -16.78 7.66
N PRO A 295 -30.92 -17.19 8.93
CA PRO A 295 -30.12 -16.52 9.96
C PRO A 295 -28.61 -16.87 9.89
N LEU A 296 -27.76 -15.83 9.90
CA LEU A 296 -26.30 -15.97 9.99
C LEU A 296 -25.80 -15.92 11.44
N LEU A 297 -24.78 -16.73 11.76
CA LEU A 297 -24.04 -16.60 13.01
C LEU A 297 -23.10 -15.38 12.96
N THR A 298 -23.14 -14.52 13.99
CA THR A 298 -22.44 -13.23 14.04
C THR A 298 -20.94 -13.33 13.73
N SER A 299 -20.26 -14.36 14.23
CA SER A 299 -18.83 -14.60 13.97
C SER A 299 -18.51 -14.87 12.50
N THR A 300 -19.42 -15.53 11.77
CA THR A 300 -19.28 -15.81 10.33
C THR A 300 -19.54 -14.55 9.52
N PHE A 301 -20.58 -13.78 9.88
CA PHE A 301 -20.88 -12.49 9.24
C PHE A 301 -19.72 -11.49 9.38
N LEU A 302 -19.16 -11.36 10.60
CA LEU A 302 -18.00 -10.52 10.88
C LEU A 302 -16.79 -10.89 10.02
N ARG A 303 -16.44 -12.17 9.96
CA ARG A 303 -15.24 -12.66 9.28
C ARG A 303 -15.35 -12.64 7.76
N SER A 304 -16.53 -12.91 7.20
CA SER A 304 -16.76 -13.00 5.75
C SER A 304 -17.13 -11.64 5.13
N HIS A 305 -18.05 -10.89 5.73
CA HIS A 305 -18.66 -9.71 5.10
C HIS A 305 -18.07 -8.40 5.64
N MET A 306 -17.98 -8.24 6.97
CA MET A 306 -17.49 -6.98 7.57
C MET A 306 -15.98 -6.80 7.41
N PHE A 307 -15.16 -7.85 7.54
CA PHE A 307 -13.69 -7.75 7.42
C PHE A 307 -13.24 -7.17 6.08
N SER A 308 -13.99 -7.40 4.99
CA SER A 308 -13.73 -6.82 3.67
C SER A 308 -14.15 -5.34 3.58
N CYS A 309 -15.18 -4.91 4.32
CA CYS A 309 -15.63 -3.52 4.35
C CYS A 309 -14.83 -2.64 5.33
N TRP A 310 -14.24 -3.24 6.37
CA TRP A 310 -13.39 -2.57 7.36
C TRP A 310 -12.22 -1.79 6.71
N TYR A 311 -11.57 -2.39 5.70
CA TYR A 311 -10.51 -1.73 4.92
C TYR A 311 -10.99 -0.55 4.07
N VAL A 312 -12.30 -0.45 3.78
CA VAL A 312 -12.90 0.64 3.01
C VAL A 312 -13.32 1.77 3.94
N VAL A 313 -14.05 1.47 5.02
CA VAL A 313 -14.53 2.48 5.96
C VAL A 313 -13.39 3.13 6.76
N ARG A 314 -12.36 2.36 7.16
CA ARG A 314 -11.15 2.93 7.77
C ARG A 314 -10.37 3.86 6.81
N ARG A 315 -10.52 3.66 5.50
CA ARG A 315 -9.92 4.55 4.46
C ARG A 315 -10.73 5.85 4.34
N LEU A 316 -12.06 5.76 4.34
CA LEU A 316 -12.97 6.92 4.32
C LEU A 316 -12.86 7.78 5.60
N SER A 317 -12.74 7.15 6.77
CA SER A 317 -12.52 7.85 8.05
C SER A 317 -11.21 8.65 8.05
N LEU A 318 -10.12 8.11 7.50
CA LEU A 318 -8.87 8.85 7.33
C LEU A 318 -9.01 10.04 6.37
N TYR A 319 -9.74 9.90 5.27
CA TYR A 319 -10.05 11.02 4.36
C TYR A 319 -10.86 12.11 5.06
N SER A 320 -11.87 11.75 5.88
CA SER A 320 -12.70 12.73 6.60
C SER A 320 -11.93 13.56 7.63
N VAL A 321 -10.83 13.02 8.18
CA VAL A 321 -9.90 13.78 9.04
C VAL A 321 -9.01 14.68 8.18
N PHE A 322 -8.42 14.16 7.10
CA PHE A 322 -7.49 14.89 6.24
C PHE A 322 -8.10 16.12 5.55
N VAL A 323 -9.40 16.06 5.21
CA VAL A 323 -10.14 17.19 4.61
C VAL A 323 -10.33 18.35 5.60
N PHE A 324 -10.51 18.06 6.89
CA PHE A 324 -10.67 19.11 7.92
C PHE A 324 -9.35 19.78 8.32
N GLU A 325 -8.21 19.12 8.13
CA GLU A 325 -6.87 19.65 8.48
C GLU A 325 -6.26 20.55 7.39
N ASN A 326 -6.93 20.70 6.24
CA ASN A 326 -6.47 21.53 5.10
C ASN A 326 -7.34 22.78 4.84
N VAL A 327 -8.22 23.17 5.77
CA VAL A 327 -9.03 24.40 5.69
C VAL A 327 -8.95 25.18 7.02
N LYS A 328 -7.80 25.82 7.25
CA LYS A 328 -7.60 26.88 8.26
C LYS A 328 -6.40 27.77 7.88
#